data_AF-A0A958PPV3-F1
#
_entry.id   AF-A0A958PPV3-F1
#
_cell.length_a   1.000
_cell.length_b   1.000
_cell.length_c   1.000
_cell.angle_alpha   90.00
_cell.angle_beta   90.00
_cell.angle_gamma   90.00
#
_symmetry.space_group_name_H-M   'P 1'
#
loop_
_entity.id
_entity.type
_entity.pdbx_description
1 polymer ?
#
loop_
_entity_poly.entity_id
_entity_poly.type
_entity_poly.pdbx_seq_one_letter_code
_entity_poly.pdbx_strand_id
1 'polypeptide(L)'
;MNVSTNQKPSDIEKVTFLSDEKIWFLYRERRHFGPFSIGEIQSFIQQGLVALDHYFWKPGMKEWERLDRYENFQSFRNPNVLDIRDDKFSDFINFESRIRSEFKHQTPLEFSFENGESFVSGEQRDSATTKKLYKRLLHFGFVASTVVFASFIYFFIVLDSPSRELLLLLSKDDKANLEKVVELEEDLTKPQAALAILSSTSLYPEVVFASNLKKDSELSITVRSVPGTLVSGKDQFITMLKRVTQRVDKVGPIRNEDGSSLIPGKYEIILSCLNCGDNINQIVTKDRFLLGTSASQSYYNKVNSNNGILTKKLSAEVTELKEIVFALVNQRNIAVGQLSSLNTRADFKKEMKIWDAWNVMQGSILDTFEPLKSNEFVQTLVLSSVYNSVFDIAKNLMEFGQSVVQIQSFKSGKSANSAISGLKALNKKIDEELEKIESLIVSLEKDLRDGVKYPNILDKEILNNG
;
A
#
# COMPACT_ATOMS: atom_id res chain seq x y z
N MET A 1 2.88 61.58 -32.83
CA MET A 1 1.62 60.88 -33.14
C MET A 1 1.04 60.40 -31.82
N ASN A 2 0.02 61.10 -31.33
CA ASN A 2 -0.76 60.69 -30.15
C ASN A 2 -1.85 59.74 -30.62
N VAL A 3 -1.91 58.54 -30.07
CA VAL A 3 -3.11 57.70 -30.15
C VAL A 3 -3.58 57.46 -28.72
N SER A 4 -4.59 58.24 -28.34
CA SER A 4 -5.47 57.99 -27.21
C SER A 4 -6.37 56.81 -27.57
N THR A 5 -6.49 55.83 -26.68
CA THR A 5 -7.60 54.87 -26.70
C THR A 5 -8.20 54.79 -25.30
N ASN A 6 -9.19 55.66 -25.10
CA ASN A 6 -10.26 55.44 -24.14
C ASN A 6 -11.21 54.38 -24.72
N GLN A 7 -11.38 53.25 -24.02
CA GLN A 7 -12.60 52.46 -24.17
C GLN A 7 -13.01 51.85 -22.82
N LYS A 8 -14.26 52.15 -22.47
CA LYS A 8 -14.99 51.77 -21.25
C LYS A 8 -15.45 50.31 -21.36
N PRO A 9 -15.43 49.51 -20.29
CA PRO A 9 -15.85 48.12 -20.34
C PRO A 9 -17.39 48.03 -20.37
N SER A 10 -17.92 47.33 -21.36
CA SER A 10 -19.33 46.90 -21.41
C SER A 10 -19.37 45.38 -21.50
N ASP A 11 -20.21 44.81 -20.65
CA ASP A 11 -20.41 43.39 -20.41
C ASP A 11 -20.66 42.57 -21.69
N ILE A 12 -20.05 41.39 -21.75
CA ILE A 12 -20.63 40.06 -22.05
C ILE A 12 -19.46 39.16 -22.47
N GLU A 13 -18.79 38.59 -21.46
CA GLU A 13 -18.09 37.32 -21.60
C GLU A 13 -18.27 36.58 -20.28
N LYS A 14 -19.27 35.69 -20.23
CA LYS A 14 -19.49 34.75 -19.13
C LYS A 14 -18.36 33.71 -19.18
N VAL A 15 -17.15 34.13 -18.83
CA VAL A 15 -16.06 33.24 -18.48
C VAL A 15 -16.30 32.86 -17.03
N THR A 16 -16.77 31.64 -16.80
CA THR A 16 -16.96 31.06 -15.48
C THR A 16 -15.59 30.88 -14.82
N PHE A 17 -15.05 31.95 -14.23
CA PHE A 17 -13.87 31.87 -13.39
C PHE A 17 -14.20 30.95 -12.21
N LEU A 18 -13.62 29.74 -12.23
CA LEU A 18 -13.59 28.85 -11.09
C LEU A 18 -12.86 29.61 -9.97
N SER A 19 -13.61 30.14 -9.03
CA SER A 19 -13.04 30.84 -7.89
C SER A 19 -12.19 29.86 -7.07
N ASP A 20 -10.91 30.17 -6.91
CA ASP A 20 -9.98 29.46 -6.01
C ASP A 20 -10.24 29.78 -4.53
N GLU A 21 -11.23 30.63 -4.24
CA GLU A 21 -11.58 31.01 -2.88
C GLU A 21 -12.17 29.83 -2.10
N LYS A 22 -11.53 29.49 -0.98
CA LYS A 22 -11.96 28.41 -0.09
C LYS A 22 -13.03 28.92 0.87
N ILE A 23 -14.29 28.83 0.46
CA ILE A 23 -15.46 29.29 1.23
C ILE A 23 -16.58 28.26 1.32
N TRP A 24 -16.44 27.12 0.66
CA TRP A 24 -17.50 26.12 0.53
C TRP A 24 -17.36 25.00 1.56
N PHE A 25 -18.47 24.61 2.15
CA PHE A 25 -18.56 23.51 3.11
C PHE A 25 -19.46 22.42 2.55
N LEU A 26 -19.11 21.15 2.80
CA LEU A 26 -19.90 19.96 2.42
C LEU A 26 -20.45 19.30 3.68
N TYR A 27 -21.70 18.84 3.65
CA TYR A 27 -22.33 18.14 4.77
C TYR A 27 -22.48 16.64 4.48
N ARG A 28 -21.84 15.81 5.31
CA ARG A 28 -21.85 14.35 5.20
C ARG A 28 -21.76 13.72 6.60
N GLU A 29 -22.48 12.62 6.83
CA GLU A 29 -22.39 11.84 8.08
C GLU A 29 -22.56 12.69 9.35
N ARG A 30 -23.48 13.67 9.31
CA ARG A 30 -23.76 14.63 10.40
C ARG A 30 -22.60 15.56 10.76
N ARG A 31 -21.60 15.69 9.90
CA ARG A 31 -20.48 16.63 10.05
C ARG A 31 -20.38 17.52 8.80
N HIS A 32 -19.83 18.72 8.98
CA HIS A 32 -19.46 19.59 7.87
C HIS A 32 -17.95 19.52 7.65
N PHE A 33 -17.54 19.57 6.39
CA PHE A 33 -16.16 19.50 5.94
C PHE A 33 -15.86 20.73 5.08
N GLY A 34 -14.68 21.31 5.21
CA GLY A 34 -14.26 22.51 4.49
C GLY A 34 -13.49 23.47 5.39
N PRO A 35 -13.18 24.69 4.91
CA PRO A 35 -13.64 25.25 3.64
C PRO A 35 -12.86 24.72 2.41
N PHE A 36 -13.56 24.61 1.28
CA PHE A 36 -13.06 24.15 -0.01
C PHE A 36 -13.28 25.20 -1.12
N SER A 37 -12.48 25.13 -2.18
CA SER A 37 -12.76 25.85 -3.43
C SER A 37 -13.75 25.05 -4.31
N ILE A 38 -14.32 25.71 -5.32
CA ILE A 38 -15.19 25.02 -6.29
C ILE A 38 -14.41 23.93 -7.04
N GLY A 39 -13.15 24.21 -7.42
CA GLY A 39 -12.29 23.25 -8.10
C GLY A 39 -12.01 22.00 -7.27
N GLU A 40 -11.83 22.14 -5.95
CA GLU A 40 -11.68 21.01 -5.03
C GLU A 40 -12.96 20.15 -4.99
N ILE A 41 -14.14 20.77 -4.87
CA ILE A 41 -15.42 20.04 -4.88
C ILE A 41 -15.65 19.33 -6.23
N GLN A 42 -15.32 19.96 -7.36
CA GLN A 42 -15.38 19.30 -8.68
C GLN A 42 -14.46 18.08 -8.76
N SER A 43 -13.25 18.19 -8.23
CA SER A 43 -12.30 17.07 -8.14
C SER A 43 -12.84 15.95 -7.27
N PHE A 44 -13.50 16.26 -6.14
CA PHE A 44 -14.14 15.27 -5.29
C PHE A 44 -15.32 14.56 -5.96
N ILE A 45 -16.12 15.28 -6.76
CA ILE A 45 -17.20 14.69 -7.57
C ILE A 45 -16.61 13.75 -8.63
N GLN A 46 -15.56 14.18 -9.35
CA GLN A 46 -14.88 13.36 -10.36
C GLN A 46 -14.24 12.09 -9.77
N GLN A 47 -13.77 12.16 -8.53
CA GLN A 47 -13.17 11.04 -7.80
C GLN A 47 -14.22 10.12 -7.14
N GLY A 48 -15.52 10.46 -7.21
CA GLY A 48 -16.59 9.70 -6.54
C GLY A 48 -16.61 9.83 -5.01
N LEU A 49 -15.88 10.80 -4.45
CA LEU A 49 -15.83 11.07 -3.00
C LEU A 49 -17.06 11.85 -2.51
N VAL A 50 -17.68 12.62 -3.41
CA VAL A 50 -18.85 13.46 -3.17
C VAL A 50 -19.89 13.15 -4.25
N ALA A 51 -21.08 12.70 -3.83
CA ALA A 51 -22.20 12.49 -4.73
C ALA A 51 -22.94 13.81 -4.98
N LEU A 52 -23.60 13.94 -6.14
CA LEU A 52 -24.32 15.16 -6.53
C LEU A 52 -25.55 15.46 -5.66
N ASP A 53 -26.03 14.49 -4.88
CA ASP A 53 -27.10 14.66 -3.92
C ASP A 53 -26.62 15.17 -2.55
N HIS A 54 -25.33 15.23 -2.30
CA HIS A 54 -24.77 15.81 -1.08
C HIS A 54 -25.08 17.31 -0.97
N TYR A 55 -25.12 17.77 0.28
CA TYR A 55 -25.42 19.16 0.62
C TYR A 55 -24.14 19.98 0.74
N PHE A 56 -24.21 21.23 0.30
CA PHE A 56 -23.14 22.21 0.39
C PHE A 56 -23.65 23.57 0.85
N TRP A 57 -22.77 24.38 1.43
CA TRP A 57 -23.09 25.71 1.96
C TRP A 57 -21.88 26.63 1.88
N LYS A 58 -22.10 27.94 1.78
CA LYS A 58 -21.05 28.96 1.95
C LYS A 58 -21.59 30.17 2.72
N PRO A 59 -20.71 31.01 3.29
CA PRO A 59 -21.11 32.27 3.88
C PRO A 59 -22.01 33.10 2.93
N GLY A 60 -23.14 33.56 3.46
CA GLY A 60 -24.17 34.29 2.71
C GLY A 60 -25.30 33.42 2.14
N MET A 61 -25.20 32.09 2.17
CA MET A 61 -26.35 31.21 1.88
C MET A 61 -27.26 31.10 3.11
N LYS A 62 -28.58 31.12 2.88
CA LYS A 62 -29.57 31.00 3.97
C LYS A 62 -29.65 29.57 4.53
N GLU A 63 -29.55 28.57 3.67
CA GLU A 63 -29.68 27.17 4.01
C GLU A 63 -28.68 26.33 3.19
N TRP A 64 -28.48 25.07 3.60
CA TRP A 64 -27.71 24.10 2.84
C TRP A 64 -28.46 23.70 1.58
N GLU A 65 -27.79 23.72 0.43
CA GLU A 65 -28.37 23.36 -0.86
C GLU A 65 -27.76 22.05 -1.38
N ARG A 66 -28.45 21.36 -2.31
CA ARG A 66 -27.89 20.16 -2.96
C ARG A 66 -26.99 20.54 -4.12
N LEU A 67 -25.85 19.84 -4.26
CA LEU A 67 -24.86 20.12 -5.32
C LEU A 67 -25.48 20.09 -6.73
N ASP A 68 -26.42 19.19 -6.99
CA ASP A 68 -27.10 19.06 -8.28
C ASP A 68 -27.97 20.26 -8.67
N ARG A 69 -28.27 21.17 -7.73
CA ARG A 69 -29.03 22.40 -8.01
C ARG A 69 -28.12 23.57 -8.38
N TYR A 70 -26.82 23.47 -8.14
CA TYR A 70 -25.88 24.56 -8.38
C TYR A 70 -25.34 24.54 -9.81
N GLU A 71 -25.41 25.68 -10.51
CA GLU A 71 -25.06 25.81 -11.94
C GLU A 71 -23.67 25.21 -12.26
N ASN A 72 -22.68 25.41 -11.39
CA ASN A 72 -21.31 24.96 -11.61
C ASN A 72 -21.11 23.43 -11.52
N PHE A 73 -22.10 22.68 -11.03
CA PHE A 73 -22.05 21.22 -10.92
C PHE A 73 -23.07 20.50 -11.83
N GLN A 74 -23.92 21.24 -12.55
CA GLN A 74 -24.93 20.63 -13.43
C GLN A 74 -24.31 19.86 -14.61
N SER A 75 -23.09 20.21 -15.04
CA SER A 75 -22.37 19.50 -16.10
C SER A 75 -21.98 18.06 -15.74
N PHE A 76 -21.96 17.71 -14.46
CA PHE A 76 -21.72 16.34 -13.99
C PHE A 76 -22.99 15.48 -14.02
N ARG A 77 -24.15 16.08 -14.32
CA ARG A 77 -25.44 15.39 -14.48
C ARG A 77 -25.49 14.73 -15.87
N ASN A 78 -24.60 13.78 -16.14
CA ASN A 78 -24.61 13.04 -17.39
C ASN A 78 -25.57 11.83 -17.27
N PRO A 79 -26.71 11.80 -18.00
CA PRO A 79 -27.69 10.72 -17.88
C PRO A 79 -27.21 9.37 -18.44
N ASN A 80 -26.04 9.34 -19.08
CA ASN A 80 -25.45 8.11 -19.65
C ASN A 80 -24.43 7.41 -18.72
N VAL A 81 -24.19 7.95 -17.53
CA VAL A 81 -23.54 7.19 -16.45
C VAL A 81 -24.69 6.60 -15.63
N LEU A 82 -24.85 5.28 -15.73
CA LEU A 82 -25.83 4.50 -15.00
C LEU A 82 -26.00 5.04 -13.57
N ASP A 83 -27.18 5.60 -13.36
CA ASP A 83 -27.75 5.93 -12.06
C ASP A 83 -27.80 4.62 -11.27
N ILE A 84 -26.79 4.34 -10.45
CA ILE A 84 -26.91 3.36 -9.36
C ILE A 84 -27.72 4.05 -8.25
N ARG A 85 -28.96 4.45 -8.57
CA ARG A 85 -30.06 4.46 -7.60
C ARG A 85 -30.41 2.99 -7.44
N ASP A 86 -30.48 2.38 -6.26
CA ASP A 86 -31.43 2.60 -5.17
C ASP A 86 -32.93 2.52 -5.55
N ASP A 87 -33.23 2.13 -6.80
CA ASP A 87 -34.56 1.65 -7.19
C ASP A 87 -34.88 0.27 -6.56
N LYS A 88 -33.88 -0.55 -6.24
CA LYS A 88 -34.09 -1.77 -5.42
C LYS A 88 -34.35 -1.51 -3.93
N PHE A 89 -33.93 -0.36 -3.37
CA PHE A 89 -34.16 -0.07 -1.95
C PHE A 89 -35.58 0.46 -1.70
N SER A 90 -36.14 1.16 -2.67
CA SER A 90 -37.57 1.55 -2.69
C SER A 90 -38.48 0.32 -2.76
N ASP A 91 -38.11 -0.66 -3.60
CA ASP A 91 -38.78 -1.96 -3.67
C ASP A 91 -38.56 -2.79 -2.40
N PHE A 92 -37.40 -2.67 -1.73
CA PHE A 92 -37.12 -3.35 -0.47
C PHE A 92 -37.90 -2.76 0.72
N ILE A 93 -38.04 -1.43 0.82
CA ILE A 93 -38.87 -0.78 1.84
C ILE A 93 -40.36 -1.06 1.60
N ASN A 94 -40.80 -1.13 0.33
CA ASN A 94 -42.15 -1.55 -0.03
C ASN A 94 -42.38 -3.07 0.13
N PHE A 95 -41.33 -3.87 0.05
CA PHE A 95 -41.36 -5.31 0.32
C PHE A 95 -41.44 -5.60 1.82
N GLU A 96 -40.66 -4.89 2.66
CA GLU A 96 -40.77 -4.94 4.12
C GLU A 96 -42.15 -4.49 4.61
N SER A 97 -42.74 -3.45 3.99
CA SER A 97 -44.10 -3.01 4.32
C SER A 97 -45.18 -3.99 3.83
N ARG A 98 -44.98 -4.67 2.68
CA ARG A 98 -45.82 -5.79 2.20
C ARG A 98 -45.76 -6.98 3.13
N ILE A 99 -44.56 -7.42 3.54
CA ILE A 99 -44.34 -8.50 4.49
C ILE A 99 -45.00 -8.15 5.83
N ARG A 100 -44.82 -6.92 6.34
CA ARG A 100 -45.49 -6.48 7.58
C ARG A 100 -47.02 -6.36 7.47
N SER A 101 -47.56 -6.05 6.29
CA SER A 101 -49.01 -6.04 6.06
C SER A 101 -49.60 -7.44 5.89
N GLU A 102 -48.87 -8.37 5.28
CA GLU A 102 -49.31 -9.76 5.12
C GLU A 102 -49.16 -10.56 6.43
N PHE A 103 -48.21 -10.20 7.30
CA PHE A 103 -48.08 -10.80 8.64
C PHE A 103 -48.99 -10.20 9.72
N LYS A 104 -49.63 -9.04 9.48
CA LYS A 104 -50.60 -8.45 10.43
C LYS A 104 -52.03 -8.98 10.29
N HIS A 105 -52.30 -9.85 9.32
CA HIS A 105 -53.61 -10.48 9.14
C HIS A 105 -53.61 -12.01 9.16
N GLN A 106 -52.56 -12.65 9.68
CA GLN A 106 -52.71 -14.01 10.18
C GLN A 106 -53.37 -13.95 11.55
N THR A 107 -54.69 -13.99 11.54
CA THR A 107 -55.49 -14.40 12.70
C THR A 107 -54.95 -15.72 13.25
N PRO A 108 -54.98 -15.92 14.57
CA PRO A 108 -54.65 -17.23 15.13
C PRO A 108 -55.59 -18.26 14.49
N LEU A 109 -55.03 -19.34 13.94
CA LEU A 109 -55.79 -20.52 13.57
C LEU A 109 -56.38 -21.11 14.87
N GLU A 110 -57.55 -20.62 15.26
CA GLU A 110 -58.47 -21.34 16.12
C GLU A 110 -58.89 -22.60 15.35
N PHE A 111 -58.33 -23.74 15.75
CA PHE A 111 -58.97 -25.03 15.48
C PHE A 111 -60.24 -25.09 16.34
N SER A 112 -61.36 -24.64 15.77
CA SER A 112 -62.68 -25.03 16.23
C SER A 112 -62.88 -26.52 15.93
N PHE A 113 -62.83 -27.34 16.97
CA PHE A 113 -63.46 -28.66 16.91
C PHE A 113 -64.98 -28.44 16.87
N GLU A 114 -65.53 -28.51 15.65
CA GLU A 114 -66.97 -28.61 15.45
C GLU A 114 -67.43 -29.96 16.00
N ASN A 115 -68.21 -29.88 17.09
CA ASN A 115 -68.94 -31.00 17.63
C ASN A 115 -70.04 -31.40 16.64
N GLY A 116 -70.06 -32.70 16.31
CA GLY A 116 -71.32 -33.44 16.23
C GLY A 116 -72.02 -33.43 14.87
N GLU A 117 -71.53 -34.25 13.95
CA GLU A 117 -72.44 -35.03 13.10
C GLU A 117 -72.22 -36.52 13.33
N SER A 118 -73.26 -37.13 13.90
CA SER A 118 -73.40 -38.56 14.10
C SER A 118 -73.39 -39.28 12.76
N PHE A 119 -72.24 -39.84 12.37
CA PHE A 119 -72.19 -40.78 11.27
C PHE A 119 -72.82 -42.10 11.70
N VAL A 120 -73.92 -42.40 11.03
CA VAL A 120 -74.74 -43.60 11.13
C VAL A 120 -73.86 -44.84 11.01
N SER A 121 -74.06 -45.76 11.97
CA SER A 121 -73.56 -47.12 11.96
C SER A 121 -73.93 -47.82 10.66
N GLY A 122 -72.93 -48.20 9.86
CA GLY A 122 -73.13 -49.01 8.68
C GLY A 122 -71.83 -49.66 8.25
N GLU A 123 -71.79 -50.98 8.37
CA GLU A 123 -70.84 -51.87 7.70
C GLU A 123 -69.47 -52.05 8.38
N GLN A 124 -69.45 -53.00 9.33
CA GLN A 124 -68.28 -53.79 9.71
C GLN A 124 -67.73 -54.50 8.45
N ARG A 125 -66.85 -53.85 7.70
CA ARG A 125 -65.94 -54.49 6.75
C ARG A 125 -64.55 -54.59 7.36
N ASP A 126 -63.97 -55.78 7.22
CA ASP A 126 -62.77 -56.26 7.89
C ASP A 126 -61.62 -55.24 7.99
N SER A 127 -61.35 -54.84 9.24
CA SER A 127 -60.42 -53.78 9.69
C SER A 127 -58.92 -54.11 9.53
N ALA A 128 -58.57 -55.28 8.99
CA ALA A 128 -57.17 -55.72 8.91
C ALA A 128 -56.40 -55.08 7.74
N THR A 129 -57.06 -54.82 6.61
CA THR A 129 -56.44 -54.29 5.38
C THR A 129 -56.21 -52.78 5.43
N THR A 130 -57.12 -52.01 6.03
CA THR A 130 -57.01 -50.55 6.17
C THR A 130 -55.90 -50.14 7.14
N LYS A 131 -55.72 -50.85 8.26
CA LYS A 131 -54.59 -50.61 9.18
C LYS A 131 -53.24 -50.86 8.52
N LYS A 132 -53.13 -51.87 7.65
CA LYS A 132 -51.91 -52.17 6.89
C LYS A 132 -51.60 -51.10 5.85
N LEU A 133 -52.61 -50.54 5.21
CA LEU A 133 -52.45 -49.44 4.25
C LEU A 133 -52.02 -48.14 4.96
N TYR A 134 -52.66 -47.80 6.07
CA TYR A 134 -52.30 -46.60 6.86
C TYR A 134 -50.87 -46.67 7.40
N LYS A 135 -50.45 -47.84 7.90
CA LYS A 135 -49.05 -48.05 8.36
C LYS A 135 -48.05 -47.87 7.21
N ARG A 136 -48.37 -48.32 6.00
CA ARG A 136 -47.52 -48.12 4.81
C ARG A 136 -47.46 -46.66 4.37
N LEU A 137 -48.59 -45.94 4.38
CA LEU A 137 -48.63 -44.51 4.07
C LEU A 137 -47.85 -43.67 5.09
N LEU A 138 -47.93 -43.99 6.38
CA LEU A 138 -47.14 -43.35 7.43
C LEU A 138 -45.63 -43.59 7.25
N HIS A 139 -45.23 -44.82 6.90
CA HIS A 139 -43.82 -45.11 6.61
C HIS A 139 -43.34 -44.36 5.36
N PHE A 140 -44.17 -44.27 4.33
CA PHE A 140 -43.82 -43.54 3.11
C PHE A 140 -43.71 -42.02 3.35
N GLY A 141 -44.63 -41.45 4.14
CA GLY A 141 -44.59 -40.05 4.54
C GLY A 141 -43.36 -39.71 5.39
N PHE A 142 -42.97 -40.60 6.31
CA PHE A 142 -41.76 -40.42 7.12
C PHE A 142 -40.49 -40.45 6.25
N VAL A 143 -40.38 -41.43 5.35
CA VAL A 143 -39.22 -41.52 4.45
C VAL A 143 -39.15 -40.30 3.53
N ALA A 144 -40.27 -39.90 2.91
CA ALA A 144 -40.30 -38.71 2.06
C ALA A 144 -39.92 -37.43 2.83
N SER A 145 -40.42 -37.26 4.06
CA SER A 145 -40.07 -36.12 4.91
C SER A 145 -38.59 -36.11 5.29
N THR A 146 -38.00 -37.26 5.63
CA THR A 146 -36.57 -37.34 5.94
C THR A 146 -35.67 -37.03 4.73
N VAL A 147 -36.07 -37.43 3.53
CA VAL A 147 -35.32 -37.11 2.30
C VAL A 147 -35.39 -35.61 2.03
N VAL A 148 -36.56 -35.00 2.11
CA VAL A 148 -36.71 -33.54 1.93
C VAL A 148 -35.91 -32.78 2.98
N PHE A 149 -35.96 -33.18 4.24
CA PHE A 149 -35.21 -32.54 5.31
C PHE A 149 -33.69 -32.69 5.13
N ALA A 150 -33.20 -33.86 4.75
CA ALA A 150 -31.78 -34.08 4.43
C ALA A 150 -31.34 -33.24 3.22
N SER A 151 -32.17 -33.12 2.18
CA SER A 151 -31.90 -32.24 1.04
C SER A 151 -31.88 -30.76 1.43
N PHE A 152 -32.76 -30.32 2.34
CA PHE A 152 -32.74 -28.95 2.87
C PHE A 152 -31.50 -28.69 3.72
N ILE A 153 -31.11 -29.61 4.62
CA ILE A 153 -29.87 -29.48 5.40
C ILE A 153 -28.66 -29.43 4.46
N TYR A 154 -28.60 -30.32 3.46
CA TYR A 154 -27.54 -30.30 2.46
C TYR A 154 -27.52 -28.98 1.69
N PHE A 155 -28.68 -28.47 1.29
CA PHE A 155 -28.81 -27.17 0.61
C PHE A 155 -28.33 -26.01 1.49
N PHE A 156 -28.69 -25.97 2.78
CA PHE A 156 -28.21 -24.95 3.70
C PHE A 156 -26.71 -25.09 3.98
N ILE A 157 -26.16 -26.30 4.16
CA ILE A 157 -24.70 -26.48 4.33
C ILE A 157 -23.93 -26.05 3.07
N VAL A 158 -24.50 -26.31 1.88
CA VAL A 158 -23.87 -25.98 0.60
C VAL A 158 -24.00 -24.49 0.25
N LEU A 159 -25.10 -23.83 0.64
CA LEU A 159 -25.35 -22.41 0.37
C LEU A 159 -24.82 -21.48 1.46
N ASP A 160 -24.81 -21.89 2.72
CA ASP A 160 -24.32 -21.10 3.86
C ASP A 160 -22.79 -21.11 3.96
N SER A 161 -22.11 -21.42 2.86
CA SER A 161 -20.66 -21.31 2.74
C SER A 161 -20.34 -19.93 2.17
N PRO A 162 -20.09 -18.89 3.01
CA PRO A 162 -19.79 -17.52 2.57
C PRO A 162 -18.60 -17.46 1.58
N SER A 163 -17.75 -18.49 1.56
CA SER A 163 -16.68 -18.64 0.58
C SER A 163 -17.16 -18.78 -0.88
N ARG A 164 -18.36 -19.32 -1.15
CA ARG A 164 -18.84 -19.51 -2.53
C ARG A 164 -19.23 -18.21 -3.21
N GLU A 165 -19.87 -17.30 -2.49
CA GLU A 165 -20.23 -15.99 -3.05
C GLU A 165 -18.99 -15.17 -3.41
N LEU A 166 -17.93 -15.25 -2.58
CA LEU A 166 -16.66 -14.58 -2.86
C LEU A 166 -16.00 -15.10 -4.16
N LEU A 167 -16.06 -16.40 -4.41
CA LEU A 167 -15.48 -17.01 -5.62
C LEU A 167 -16.23 -16.60 -6.91
N LEU A 168 -17.49 -16.17 -6.83
CA LEU A 168 -18.25 -15.71 -8.01
C LEU A 168 -17.83 -14.32 -8.50
N LEU A 169 -17.20 -13.53 -7.63
CA LEU A 169 -16.73 -12.18 -7.95
C LEU A 169 -15.32 -12.17 -8.57
N LEU A 170 -14.64 -13.31 -8.56
CA LEU A 170 -13.25 -13.42 -9.02
C LEU A 170 -13.16 -13.76 -10.52
N SER A 171 -11.99 -13.44 -11.10
CA SER A 171 -11.67 -13.92 -12.44
C SER A 171 -11.58 -15.45 -12.46
N LYS A 172 -11.74 -16.06 -13.64
CA LYS A 172 -11.67 -17.53 -13.79
C LYS A 172 -10.31 -18.08 -13.34
N ASP A 173 -9.24 -17.36 -13.63
CA ASP A 173 -7.87 -17.78 -13.30
C ASP A 173 -7.62 -17.67 -11.79
N ASP A 174 -8.01 -16.56 -11.18
CA ASP A 174 -7.91 -16.36 -9.73
C ASP A 174 -8.71 -17.42 -8.97
N LYS A 175 -9.94 -17.70 -9.44
CA LYS A 175 -10.80 -18.74 -8.88
C LYS A 175 -10.11 -20.11 -8.94
N ALA A 176 -9.58 -20.50 -10.10
CA ALA A 176 -8.90 -21.79 -10.27
C ALA A 176 -7.65 -21.90 -9.37
N ASN A 177 -6.89 -20.81 -9.21
CA ASN A 177 -5.72 -20.77 -8.34
C ASN A 177 -6.09 -20.94 -6.86
N LEU A 178 -7.17 -20.28 -6.40
CA LEU A 178 -7.68 -20.44 -5.04
C LEU A 178 -8.20 -21.86 -4.81
N GLU A 179 -9.02 -22.39 -5.73
CA GLU A 179 -9.60 -23.75 -5.62
C GLU A 179 -8.51 -24.82 -5.50
N LYS A 180 -7.43 -24.71 -6.29
CA LYS A 180 -6.28 -25.62 -6.21
C LYS A 180 -5.66 -25.68 -4.80
N VAL A 181 -5.59 -24.56 -4.09
CA VAL A 181 -5.05 -24.52 -2.73
C VAL A 181 -6.04 -25.06 -1.70
N VAL A 182 -7.33 -24.83 -1.90
CA VAL A 182 -8.40 -25.33 -1.01
C VAL A 182 -8.45 -26.87 -1.01
N GLU A 183 -8.18 -27.50 -2.15
CA GLU A 183 -8.15 -28.96 -2.31
C GLU A 183 -6.97 -29.63 -1.59
N LEU A 184 -5.94 -28.88 -1.20
CA LEU A 184 -4.82 -29.43 -0.47
C LEU A 184 -5.22 -29.87 0.94
N GLU A 185 -4.59 -30.93 1.43
CA GLU A 185 -4.72 -31.35 2.82
C GLU A 185 -4.08 -30.32 3.75
N GLU A 186 -4.60 -30.25 4.99
CA GLU A 186 -4.05 -29.37 6.01
C GLU A 186 -2.65 -29.85 6.41
N ASP A 187 -1.63 -29.05 6.09
CA ASP A 187 -0.23 -29.38 6.34
C ASP A 187 0.55 -28.13 6.78
N LEU A 188 0.88 -28.06 8.07
CA LEU A 188 1.68 -26.97 8.64
C LEU A 188 3.15 -27.03 8.20
N THR A 189 3.64 -28.19 7.75
CA THR A 189 5.03 -28.35 7.29
C THR A 189 5.23 -27.84 5.87
N LYS A 190 4.14 -27.71 5.10
CA LYS A 190 4.13 -27.22 3.71
C LYS A 190 3.01 -26.20 3.54
N PRO A 191 3.13 -25.03 4.17
CA PRO A 191 2.11 -24.01 4.06
C PRO A 191 2.03 -23.51 2.61
N GLN A 192 0.82 -23.51 2.06
CA GLN A 192 0.51 -23.01 0.73
C GLN A 192 -0.67 -22.06 0.82
N ALA A 193 -0.61 -21.00 0.01
CA ALA A 193 -1.66 -20.02 -0.11
C ALA A 193 -1.72 -19.45 -1.53
N ALA A 194 -2.90 -18.99 -1.91
CA ALA A 194 -3.13 -18.22 -3.11
C ALA A 194 -3.86 -16.92 -2.74
N LEU A 195 -3.61 -15.86 -3.51
CA LEU A 195 -4.17 -14.53 -3.31
C LEU A 195 -4.98 -14.13 -4.54
N ALA A 196 -6.04 -13.35 -4.33
CA ALA A 196 -6.81 -12.72 -5.39
C ALA A 196 -7.36 -11.37 -4.91
N ILE A 197 -7.69 -10.48 -5.85
CA ILE A 197 -8.25 -9.15 -5.56
C ILE A 197 -9.68 -9.07 -6.10
N LEU A 198 -10.65 -8.70 -5.24
CA LEU A 198 -12.05 -8.60 -5.64
C LEU A 198 -12.35 -7.37 -6.52
N SER A 199 -11.62 -6.26 -6.30
CA SER A 199 -11.72 -5.06 -7.11
C SER A 199 -10.42 -4.26 -7.08
N SER A 200 -9.61 -4.43 -8.12
CA SER A 200 -8.31 -3.76 -8.26
C SER A 200 -8.43 -2.26 -8.52
N THR A 201 -9.58 -1.81 -9.05
CA THR A 201 -9.87 -0.41 -9.35
C THR A 201 -10.47 0.35 -8.16
N SER A 202 -10.88 -0.36 -7.10
CA SER A 202 -11.35 0.26 -5.87
C SER A 202 -10.21 1.02 -5.17
N LEU A 203 -10.53 2.17 -4.58
CA LEU A 203 -9.66 2.88 -3.63
C LEU A 203 -9.37 2.06 -2.36
N TYR A 204 -10.21 1.05 -2.12
CA TYR A 204 -10.18 0.14 -0.98
C TYR A 204 -10.22 -1.29 -1.51
N PRO A 205 -9.11 -1.82 -2.07
CA PRO A 205 -9.09 -3.17 -2.59
C PRO A 205 -9.26 -4.15 -1.42
N GLU A 206 -10.08 -5.17 -1.67
CA GLU A 206 -10.24 -6.30 -0.76
C GLU A 206 -9.49 -7.50 -1.33
N VAL A 207 -8.78 -8.19 -0.45
CA VAL A 207 -7.99 -9.38 -0.80
C VAL A 207 -8.74 -10.61 -0.35
N VAL A 208 -8.90 -11.56 -1.24
CA VAL A 208 -9.32 -12.92 -0.89
C VAL A 208 -8.10 -13.80 -0.92
N PHE A 209 -7.96 -14.66 0.06
CA PHE A 209 -6.91 -15.67 0.04
C PHE A 209 -7.48 -17.04 0.32
N ALA A 210 -6.86 -18.05 -0.27
CA ALA A 210 -7.08 -19.45 0.04
C ALA A 210 -5.81 -20.00 0.67
N SER A 211 -5.94 -20.89 1.65
CA SER A 211 -4.79 -21.50 2.30
C SER A 211 -5.10 -22.90 2.82
N ASN A 212 -4.10 -23.78 2.78
CA ASN A 212 -4.16 -25.11 3.40
C ASN A 212 -3.76 -25.09 4.89
N LEU A 213 -3.70 -23.92 5.51
CA LEU A 213 -3.36 -23.76 6.91
C LEU A 213 -4.49 -24.19 7.83
N LYS A 214 -4.11 -24.66 9.02
CA LYS A 214 -5.06 -25.02 10.07
C LYS A 214 -5.89 -23.79 10.47
N LYS A 215 -7.16 -24.02 10.80
CA LYS A 215 -8.00 -23.01 11.45
C LYS A 215 -7.29 -22.39 12.67
N ASP A 216 -7.48 -21.09 12.86
CA ASP A 216 -6.88 -20.25 13.90
C ASP A 216 -5.38 -19.96 13.72
N SER A 217 -4.75 -20.39 12.62
CA SER A 217 -3.39 -19.96 12.27
C SER A 217 -3.32 -18.44 12.11
N GLU A 218 -2.25 -17.82 12.61
CA GLU A 218 -2.01 -16.37 12.49
C GLU A 218 -1.18 -16.06 11.26
N LEU A 219 -1.72 -15.18 10.42
CA LEU A 219 -1.12 -14.68 9.20
C LEU A 219 -0.77 -13.20 9.35
N SER A 220 0.39 -12.83 8.83
CA SER A 220 0.77 -11.47 8.53
C SER A 220 0.61 -11.23 7.03
N ILE A 221 -0.21 -10.25 6.67
CA ILE A 221 -0.43 -9.81 5.29
C ILE A 221 0.29 -8.48 5.15
N THR A 222 1.40 -8.50 4.42
CA THR A 222 2.20 -7.31 4.14
C THR A 222 1.90 -6.82 2.73
N VAL A 223 1.47 -5.57 2.60
CA VAL A 223 1.22 -4.90 1.33
C VAL A 223 2.32 -3.85 1.15
N ARG A 224 3.19 -4.06 0.18
CA ARG A 224 4.32 -3.18 -0.12
C ARG A 224 4.18 -2.63 -1.53
N SER A 225 4.29 -1.33 -1.72
CA SER A 225 4.35 -0.76 -3.06
C SER A 225 5.59 -1.23 -3.80
N VAL A 226 5.45 -1.56 -5.08
CA VAL A 226 6.61 -1.78 -5.96
C VAL A 226 7.22 -0.40 -6.24
N PRO A 227 8.51 -0.15 -5.92
CA PRO A 227 9.07 1.18 -6.01
C PRO A 227 8.92 1.79 -7.42
N GLY A 228 8.77 3.11 -7.52
CA GLY A 228 8.62 3.81 -8.81
C GLY A 228 7.43 3.35 -9.68
N THR A 229 6.47 2.61 -9.12
CA THR A 229 5.20 2.30 -9.80
C THR A 229 4.04 3.10 -9.25
N LEU A 230 4.19 3.74 -8.09
CA LEU A 230 3.13 4.58 -7.52
C LEU A 230 3.05 5.94 -8.21
N VAL A 231 1.83 6.41 -8.42
CA VAL A 231 1.53 7.73 -9.03
C VAL A 231 1.94 8.91 -8.14
N SER A 232 2.24 8.70 -6.85
CA SER A 232 2.83 9.74 -5.99
C SER A 232 4.36 9.74 -6.01
N GLY A 233 4.98 8.63 -6.43
CA GLY A 233 6.41 8.37 -6.23
C GLY A 233 6.82 8.08 -4.78
N LYS A 234 5.90 8.10 -3.82
CA LYS A 234 6.15 7.74 -2.42
C LYS A 234 5.83 6.27 -2.20
N ASP A 235 6.77 5.52 -1.61
CA ASP A 235 6.55 4.13 -1.26
C ASP A 235 5.50 4.01 -0.12
N GLN A 236 4.77 2.90 -0.12
CA GLN A 236 3.78 2.56 0.90
C GLN A 236 4.03 1.15 1.42
N PHE A 237 3.89 0.99 2.73
CA PHE A 237 4.07 -0.29 3.42
C PHE A 237 2.98 -0.42 4.48
N ILE A 238 2.22 -1.51 4.43
CA ILE A 238 1.12 -1.80 5.35
C ILE A 238 1.26 -3.24 5.79
N THR A 239 1.13 -3.50 7.09
CA THR A 239 1.08 -4.86 7.63
C THR A 239 -0.22 -5.06 8.40
N MET A 240 -0.91 -6.17 8.11
CA MET A 240 -2.16 -6.55 8.78
C MET A 240 -2.02 -7.95 9.36
N LEU A 241 -2.60 -8.16 10.53
CA LEU A 241 -2.69 -9.49 11.14
C LEU A 241 -4.08 -10.07 10.92
N LYS A 242 -4.14 -11.34 10.52
CA LYS A 242 -5.40 -12.06 10.28
C LYS A 242 -5.29 -13.48 10.82
N ARG A 243 -6.31 -13.92 11.55
CA ARG A 243 -6.49 -15.35 11.89
C ARG A 243 -7.27 -16.05 10.78
N VAL A 244 -6.81 -17.22 10.38
CA VAL A 244 -7.48 -18.07 9.39
C VAL A 244 -8.76 -18.63 10.01
N THR A 245 -9.91 -18.11 9.60
CA THR A 245 -11.20 -18.60 10.11
C THR A 245 -11.77 -19.75 9.27
N GLN A 246 -11.43 -19.75 7.99
CA GLN A 246 -11.88 -20.69 6.95
C GLN A 246 -10.79 -20.84 5.88
N ARG A 247 -10.86 -21.91 5.07
CA ARG A 247 -9.87 -22.19 4.01
C ARG A 247 -9.81 -21.11 2.93
N VAL A 248 -10.93 -20.41 2.68
CA VAL A 248 -11.00 -19.22 1.81
C VAL A 248 -11.53 -18.07 2.63
N ASP A 249 -10.70 -17.07 2.91
CA ASP A 249 -11.05 -15.96 3.79
C ASP A 249 -10.85 -14.62 3.05
N LYS A 250 -11.54 -13.58 3.54
CA LYS A 250 -11.43 -12.21 3.04
C LYS A 250 -10.66 -11.37 4.06
N VAL A 251 -9.72 -10.59 3.54
CA VAL A 251 -9.07 -9.50 4.25
C VAL A 251 -9.85 -8.24 3.89
N GLY A 252 -10.25 -7.49 4.93
CA GLY A 252 -11.00 -6.25 4.77
C GLY A 252 -10.29 -5.23 3.86
N PRO A 253 -10.93 -4.08 3.61
CA PRO A 253 -10.36 -3.08 2.72
C PRO A 253 -8.96 -2.68 3.17
N ILE A 254 -7.98 -2.81 2.28
CA ILE A 254 -6.61 -2.38 2.59
C ILE A 254 -6.60 -0.85 2.65
N ARG A 255 -6.13 -0.33 3.78
CA ARG A 255 -6.02 1.11 4.06
C ARG A 255 -4.68 1.39 4.72
N ASN A 256 -4.20 2.62 4.57
CA ASN A 256 -3.08 3.12 5.34
C ASN A 256 -3.46 3.22 6.82
N GLU A 257 -2.46 3.37 7.70
CA GLU A 257 -2.68 3.49 9.16
C GLU A 257 -3.56 4.69 9.54
N ASP A 258 -3.53 5.76 8.75
CA ASP A 258 -4.38 6.95 8.90
C ASP A 258 -5.81 6.76 8.33
N GLY A 259 -6.13 5.57 7.80
CA GLY A 259 -7.39 5.24 7.18
C GLY A 259 -7.55 5.70 5.73
N SER A 260 -6.54 6.37 5.15
CA SER A 260 -6.55 6.81 3.76
C SER A 260 -6.44 5.63 2.78
N SER A 261 -6.90 5.86 1.55
CA SER A 261 -6.83 4.90 0.44
C SER A 261 -5.39 4.63 0.00
N LEU A 262 -5.16 3.48 -0.62
CA LEU A 262 -3.89 3.20 -1.30
C LEU A 262 -3.66 4.17 -2.45
N ILE A 263 -2.40 4.56 -2.64
CA ILE A 263 -2.00 5.37 -3.79
C ILE A 263 -2.05 4.47 -5.03
N PRO A 264 -2.60 4.91 -6.17
CA PRO A 264 -2.62 4.08 -7.37
C PRO A 264 -1.22 3.62 -7.81
N GLY A 265 -1.06 2.32 -8.03
CA GLY A 265 0.19 1.74 -8.52
C GLY A 265 0.32 0.24 -8.29
N LYS A 266 1.51 -0.33 -8.55
CA LYS A 266 1.72 -1.76 -8.35
C LYS A 266 2.12 -2.02 -6.90
N TYR A 267 1.55 -3.07 -6.34
CA TYR A 267 1.79 -3.54 -4.99
C TYR A 267 2.18 -5.00 -5.03
N GLU A 268 3.04 -5.37 -4.11
CA GLU A 268 3.42 -6.71 -3.77
C GLU A 268 2.73 -7.07 -2.47
N ILE A 269 1.88 -8.10 -2.51
CA ILE A 269 1.18 -8.62 -1.34
C ILE A 269 1.86 -9.91 -0.93
N ILE A 270 2.37 -9.93 0.30
CA ILE A 270 3.12 -11.04 0.88
C ILE A 270 2.28 -11.58 2.03
N LEU A 271 1.92 -12.85 1.93
CA LEU A 271 1.27 -13.58 3.02
C LEU A 271 2.33 -14.41 3.73
N SER A 272 2.58 -14.08 4.99
CA SER A 272 3.53 -14.79 5.84
C SER A 272 2.79 -15.46 6.99
N CYS A 273 3.12 -16.69 7.30
CA CYS A 273 2.57 -17.34 8.47
C CYS A 273 3.43 -17.07 9.69
N LEU A 274 2.80 -16.58 10.77
CA LEU A 274 3.49 -16.29 12.02
C LEU A 274 3.61 -17.52 12.91
N ASN A 275 2.64 -18.45 12.82
CA ASN A 275 2.59 -19.64 13.66
C ASN A 275 2.17 -20.89 12.87
N CYS A 276 3.04 -21.34 11.96
CA CYS A 276 2.83 -22.54 11.15
C CYS A 276 3.70 -23.71 11.63
N GLY A 277 3.59 -24.06 12.91
CA GLY A 277 4.45 -25.07 13.53
C GLY A 277 5.84 -24.51 13.84
N ASP A 278 6.89 -25.28 13.53
CA ASP A 278 8.27 -24.93 13.91
C ASP A 278 8.87 -23.78 13.06
N ASN A 279 8.24 -23.43 11.93
CA ASN A 279 8.69 -22.39 11.03
C ASN A 279 7.94 -21.08 11.28
N ILE A 280 8.52 -20.24 12.14
CA ILE A 280 8.01 -18.88 12.40
C ILE A 280 8.39 -17.99 11.21
N ASN A 281 7.45 -17.15 10.74
CA ASN A 281 7.63 -16.16 9.67
C ASN A 281 7.94 -16.73 8.27
N GLN A 282 7.42 -17.91 7.94
CA GLN A 282 7.56 -18.45 6.59
C GLN A 282 6.66 -17.67 5.60
N ILE A 283 7.25 -17.18 4.51
CA ILE A 283 6.48 -16.63 3.38
C ILE A 283 5.73 -17.79 2.72
N VAL A 284 4.40 -17.68 2.72
CA VAL A 284 3.51 -18.71 2.17
C VAL A 284 3.21 -18.43 0.71
N THR A 285 2.95 -17.16 0.37
CA THR A 285 2.73 -16.73 -1.01
C THR A 285 3.03 -15.25 -1.18
N LYS A 286 3.35 -14.87 -2.41
CA LYS A 286 3.77 -13.54 -2.80
C LYS A 286 3.28 -13.27 -4.21
N ASP A 287 2.48 -12.23 -4.39
CA ASP A 287 1.94 -11.86 -5.70
C ASP A 287 1.89 -10.34 -5.90
N ARG A 288 1.83 -9.90 -7.16
CA ARG A 288 1.92 -8.50 -7.55
C ARG A 288 0.64 -8.05 -8.26
N PHE A 289 -0.01 -7.03 -7.70
CA PHE A 289 -1.27 -6.48 -8.19
C PHE A 289 -1.14 -5.00 -8.55
N LEU A 290 -1.86 -4.55 -9.57
CA LEU A 290 -2.08 -3.13 -9.79
C LEU A 290 -3.32 -2.72 -8.99
N LEU A 291 -3.17 -1.81 -8.03
CA LEU A 291 -4.25 -1.38 -7.12
C LEU A 291 -4.55 0.12 -7.28
N GLY A 292 -5.78 0.51 -6.99
CA GLY A 292 -6.26 1.90 -7.01
C GLY A 292 -6.46 2.50 -8.40
N THR A 293 -6.22 1.74 -9.47
CA THR A 293 -6.43 2.18 -10.85
C THR A 293 -6.45 0.99 -11.82
N SER A 294 -6.94 1.22 -13.03
CA SER A 294 -6.78 0.29 -14.15
C SER A 294 -5.44 0.53 -14.86
N ALA A 295 -4.95 -0.48 -15.59
CA ALA A 295 -3.72 -0.41 -16.39
C ALA A 295 -3.89 0.50 -17.64
N SER A 296 -4.24 1.76 -17.41
CA SER A 296 -4.52 2.76 -18.45
C SER A 296 -3.26 3.48 -18.91
N GLN A 297 -3.27 4.01 -20.14
CA GLN A 297 -2.18 4.83 -20.65
C GLN A 297 -1.92 6.06 -19.76
N SER A 298 -2.97 6.64 -19.16
CA SER A 298 -2.86 7.77 -18.22
C SER A 298 -2.03 7.41 -16.98
N TYR A 299 -2.26 6.22 -16.39
CA TYR A 299 -1.45 5.70 -15.29
C TYR A 299 0.02 5.58 -15.69
N TYR A 300 0.32 4.93 -16.82
CA TYR A 300 1.69 4.79 -17.28
C TYR A 300 2.38 6.13 -17.58
N ASN A 301 1.66 7.10 -18.13
CA ASN A 301 2.19 8.43 -18.39
C ASN A 301 2.56 9.16 -17.09
N LYS A 302 1.70 9.09 -16.06
CA LYS A 302 1.99 9.67 -14.74
C LYS A 302 3.18 9.00 -14.06
N VAL A 303 3.21 7.67 -14.06
CA VAL A 303 4.34 6.89 -13.50
C VAL A 303 5.64 7.22 -14.22
N ASN A 304 5.64 7.30 -15.56
CA ASN A 304 6.83 7.66 -16.32
C ASN A 304 7.28 9.10 -16.05
N SER A 305 6.34 10.04 -15.90
CA SER A 305 6.66 11.44 -15.54
C SER A 305 7.34 11.53 -14.17
N ASN A 306 6.79 10.86 -13.16
CA ASN A 306 7.39 10.82 -11.82
C ASN A 306 8.73 10.12 -11.79
N ASN A 307 8.86 8.99 -12.49
CA ASN A 307 10.15 8.29 -12.62
C ASN A 307 11.19 9.20 -13.28
N GLY A 308 10.82 10.01 -14.27
CA GLY A 308 11.71 11.01 -14.85
C GLY A 308 12.19 12.05 -13.83
N ILE A 309 11.33 12.50 -12.92
CA ILE A 309 11.70 13.42 -11.83
C ILE A 309 12.63 12.72 -10.83
N LEU A 310 12.32 11.50 -10.41
CA LEU A 310 13.14 10.73 -9.47
C LEU A 310 14.52 10.40 -10.05
N THR A 311 14.59 9.99 -11.32
CA THR A 311 15.86 9.74 -12.03
C THR A 311 16.70 11.01 -12.12
N LYS A 312 16.09 12.18 -12.39
CA LYS A 312 16.82 13.45 -12.38
C LYS A 312 17.37 13.79 -10.99
N LYS A 313 16.56 13.59 -9.94
CA LYS A 313 17.00 13.80 -8.56
C LYS A 313 18.14 12.86 -8.19
N LEU A 314 17.99 11.56 -8.46
CA LEU A 314 19.04 10.57 -8.20
C LEU A 314 20.33 10.88 -8.96
N SER A 315 20.24 11.31 -10.22
CA SER A 315 21.41 11.71 -11.01
C SER A 315 22.14 12.91 -10.41
N ALA A 316 21.40 13.91 -9.90
CA ALA A 316 21.99 15.04 -9.19
C ALA A 316 22.70 14.61 -7.90
N GLU A 317 22.08 13.74 -7.10
CA GLU A 317 22.64 13.21 -5.86
C GLU A 317 23.89 12.34 -6.10
N VAL A 318 23.88 11.50 -7.14
CA VAL A 318 25.06 10.73 -7.57
C VAL A 318 26.19 11.66 -8.02
N THR A 319 25.86 12.78 -8.67
CA THR A 319 26.86 13.79 -9.06
C THR A 319 27.48 14.47 -7.84
N GLU A 320 26.67 14.85 -6.86
CA GLU A 320 27.14 15.43 -5.59
C GLU A 320 28.02 14.43 -4.82
N LEU A 321 27.62 13.17 -4.75
CA LEU A 321 28.43 12.10 -4.15
C LEU A 321 29.78 11.92 -4.84
N LYS A 322 29.85 12.08 -6.17
CA LYS A 322 31.13 12.04 -6.90
C LYS A 322 32.03 13.20 -6.53
N GLU A 323 31.50 14.41 -6.41
CA GLU A 323 32.27 15.59 -6.00
C GLU A 323 32.82 15.42 -4.58
N ILE A 324 32.00 14.86 -3.69
CA ILE A 324 32.37 14.48 -2.33
C ILE A 324 33.51 13.45 -2.33
N VAL A 325 33.37 12.34 -3.08
CA VAL A 325 34.39 11.28 -3.15
C VAL A 325 35.68 11.83 -3.73
N PHE A 326 35.59 12.63 -4.79
CA PHE A 326 36.74 13.31 -5.39
C PHE A 326 37.47 14.21 -4.38
N ALA A 327 36.71 14.98 -3.58
CA ALA A 327 37.28 15.79 -2.51
C ALA A 327 38.01 14.92 -1.47
N LEU A 328 37.41 13.81 -1.03
CA LEU A 328 38.02 12.88 -0.07
C LEU A 328 39.31 12.25 -0.64
N VAL A 329 39.31 11.82 -1.91
CA VAL A 329 40.50 11.29 -2.60
C VAL A 329 41.62 12.34 -2.65
N ASN A 330 41.29 13.58 -3.02
CA ASN A 330 42.26 14.66 -3.07
C ASN A 330 42.86 14.94 -1.68
N GLN A 331 42.03 14.95 -0.64
CA GLN A 331 42.50 15.15 0.74
C GLN A 331 43.39 14.02 1.23
N ARG A 332 43.03 12.77 0.93
CA ARG A 332 43.88 11.60 1.17
C ARG A 332 45.24 11.76 0.49
N ASN A 333 45.27 12.17 -0.78
CA ASN A 333 46.53 12.36 -1.52
C ASN A 333 47.42 13.46 -0.91
N ILE A 334 46.83 14.55 -0.44
CA ILE A 334 47.56 15.60 0.30
C ILE A 334 48.15 15.03 1.59
N ALA A 335 47.35 14.30 2.39
CA ALA A 335 47.78 13.73 3.65
C ALA A 335 48.91 12.69 3.47
N VAL A 336 48.81 11.83 2.47
CA VAL A 336 49.86 10.87 2.10
C VAL A 336 51.13 11.60 1.64
N GLY A 337 50.98 12.64 0.82
CA GLY A 337 52.09 13.47 0.37
C GLY A 337 52.85 14.11 1.54
N GLN A 338 52.12 14.65 2.51
CA GLN A 338 52.71 15.23 3.73
C GLN A 338 53.34 14.16 4.63
N LEU A 339 52.72 12.99 4.78
CA LEU A 339 53.31 11.88 5.51
C LEU A 339 54.66 11.47 4.90
N SER A 340 54.78 11.52 3.58
CA SER A 340 56.04 11.23 2.89
C SER A 340 57.11 12.31 3.14
N SER A 341 56.72 13.60 3.24
CA SER A 341 57.65 14.70 3.54
C SER A 341 58.16 14.67 4.97
N LEU A 342 57.31 14.29 5.94
CA LEU A 342 57.68 14.11 7.35
C LEU A 342 58.84 13.12 7.54
N ASN A 343 58.97 12.15 6.64
CA ASN A 343 60.07 11.18 6.69
C ASN A 343 61.43 11.79 6.27
N THR A 344 61.46 13.04 5.78
CA THR A 344 62.62 13.62 5.08
C THR A 344 63.13 14.97 5.59
N ARG A 345 62.45 15.69 6.50
CA ARG A 345 62.80 17.10 6.84
C ARG A 345 62.72 17.51 8.31
N ALA A 346 63.54 18.52 8.66
CA ALA A 346 63.68 19.14 9.98
C ALA A 346 62.73 20.33 10.25
N ASP A 347 61.97 20.83 9.26
CA ASP A 347 61.21 22.09 9.39
C ASP A 347 59.71 21.88 9.68
N PHE A 348 59.47 21.16 10.77
CA PHE A 348 58.17 20.65 11.24
C PHE A 348 57.15 21.76 11.60
N LYS A 349 57.63 22.96 11.94
CA LYS A 349 56.79 24.04 12.50
C LYS A 349 55.90 24.71 11.46
N LYS A 350 56.32 24.73 10.19
CA LYS A 350 55.56 25.32 9.08
C LYS A 350 54.42 24.40 8.61
N GLU A 351 54.59 23.08 8.76
CA GLU A 351 53.58 22.07 8.42
C GLU A 351 52.44 22.04 9.46
N MET A 352 52.66 22.51 10.69
CA MET A 352 51.65 22.54 11.77
C MET A 352 50.42 23.39 11.43
N LYS A 353 50.61 24.56 10.79
CA LYS A 353 49.47 25.41 10.34
C LYS A 353 48.59 24.72 9.29
N ILE A 354 49.18 23.82 8.50
CA ILE A 354 48.44 23.09 7.47
C ILE A 354 47.56 22.01 8.12
N TRP A 355 48.05 21.38 9.19
CA TRP A 355 47.27 20.40 9.97
C TRP A 355 46.11 21.02 10.76
N ASP A 356 46.29 22.21 11.32
CA ASP A 356 45.17 22.92 11.99
C ASP A 356 44.06 23.27 10.99
N ALA A 357 44.43 23.77 9.81
CA ALA A 357 43.46 24.02 8.73
C ALA A 357 42.77 22.73 8.27
N TRP A 358 43.50 21.61 8.26
CA TRP A 358 42.96 20.30 7.94
C TRP A 358 41.91 19.83 8.96
N ASN A 359 42.19 19.94 10.26
CA ASN A 359 41.23 19.56 11.32
C ASN A 359 39.92 20.36 11.23
N VAL A 360 40.00 21.68 10.96
CA VAL A 360 38.83 22.54 10.79
C VAL A 360 38.00 22.10 9.58
N MET A 361 38.64 21.78 8.47
CA MET A 361 37.96 21.33 7.26
C MET A 361 37.28 19.97 7.44
N GLN A 362 37.90 19.03 8.17
CA GLN A 362 37.28 17.72 8.47
C GLN A 362 35.99 17.86 9.28
N GLY A 363 35.98 18.75 10.27
CA GLY A 363 34.76 19.08 11.01
C GLY A 363 33.65 19.56 10.07
N SER A 364 33.98 20.47 9.15
CA SER A 364 33.03 20.97 8.15
C SER A 364 32.50 19.89 7.21
N ILE A 365 33.31 18.89 6.85
CA ILE A 365 32.88 17.77 6.01
C ILE A 365 31.87 16.90 6.77
N LEU A 366 32.16 16.53 8.02
CA LEU A 366 31.23 15.76 8.86
C LEU A 366 29.93 16.51 9.11
N ASP A 367 30.01 17.81 9.38
CA ASP A 367 28.84 18.68 9.56
C ASP A 367 27.97 18.75 8.29
N THR A 368 28.58 18.58 7.10
CA THR A 368 27.85 18.50 5.82
C THR A 368 27.15 17.16 5.64
N PHE A 369 27.70 16.06 6.20
CA PHE A 369 27.11 14.73 6.12
C PHE A 369 25.99 14.48 7.12
N GLU A 370 26.02 15.14 8.28
CA GLU A 370 25.03 14.90 9.35
C GLU A 370 23.58 15.16 8.87
N PRO A 371 23.27 16.25 8.13
CA PRO A 371 21.95 16.43 7.53
C PRO A 371 21.59 15.34 6.52
N LEU A 372 22.55 14.86 5.72
CA LEU A 372 22.33 13.85 4.69
C LEU A 372 21.93 12.48 5.29
N LYS A 373 22.44 12.14 6.47
CA LYS A 373 22.05 10.94 7.23
C LYS A 373 20.56 10.92 7.60
N SER A 374 19.99 12.09 7.83
CA SER A 374 18.57 12.26 8.18
C SER A 374 17.64 12.38 6.97
N ASN A 375 18.18 12.47 5.76
CA ASN A 375 17.38 12.65 4.55
C ASN A 375 16.70 11.32 4.15
N GLU A 376 15.37 11.29 4.22
CA GLU A 376 14.54 10.11 3.91
C GLU A 376 14.81 9.54 2.50
N PHE A 377 15.14 10.39 1.54
CA PHE A 377 15.50 9.95 0.17
C PHE A 377 16.86 9.25 0.13
N VAL A 378 17.82 9.73 0.93
CA VAL A 378 19.16 9.12 1.07
C VAL A 378 19.09 7.78 1.78
N GLN A 379 18.09 7.59 2.65
CA GLN A 379 17.85 6.30 3.32
C GLN A 379 17.26 5.22 2.41
N THR A 380 17.06 5.49 1.12
CA THR A 380 16.85 4.41 0.15
C THR A 380 18.05 3.45 0.18
N LEU A 381 17.80 2.15 0.14
CA LEU A 381 18.79 1.08 0.39
C LEU A 381 20.14 1.28 -0.33
N VAL A 382 20.07 1.66 -1.61
CA VAL A 382 21.26 1.80 -2.47
C VAL A 382 22.11 3.00 -2.09
N LEU A 383 21.47 4.15 -1.82
CA LEU A 383 22.19 5.35 -1.39
C LEU A 383 22.70 5.16 0.04
N SER A 384 21.94 4.53 0.93
CA SER A 384 22.38 4.26 2.30
C SER A 384 23.73 3.51 2.36
N SER A 385 23.94 2.51 1.51
CA SER A 385 25.22 1.77 1.43
C SER A 385 26.39 2.67 1.02
N VAL A 386 26.20 3.50 0.00
CA VAL A 386 27.23 4.45 -0.47
C VAL A 386 27.51 5.49 0.62
N TYR A 387 26.48 6.08 1.21
CA TYR A 387 26.61 7.07 2.27
C TYR A 387 27.30 6.54 3.51
N ASN A 388 26.97 5.33 3.96
CA ASN A 388 27.64 4.70 5.10
C ASN A 388 29.13 4.48 4.79
N SER A 389 29.46 4.05 3.57
CA SER A 389 30.85 3.87 3.15
C SER A 389 31.60 5.21 3.09
N VAL A 390 30.97 6.26 2.55
CA VAL A 390 31.54 7.63 2.54
C VAL A 390 31.77 8.13 3.97
N PHE A 391 30.80 7.92 4.87
CA PHE A 391 30.91 8.30 6.28
C PHE A 391 32.04 7.57 6.98
N ASP A 392 32.18 6.26 6.76
CA ASP A 392 33.27 5.47 7.31
C ASP A 392 34.64 5.95 6.81
N ILE A 393 34.76 6.36 5.54
CA ILE A 393 35.98 6.99 5.02
C ILE A 393 36.27 8.31 5.72
N ALA A 394 35.28 9.19 5.85
CA ALA A 394 35.45 10.47 6.54
C ALA A 394 35.91 10.26 7.99
N LYS A 395 35.32 9.29 8.69
CA LYS A 395 35.74 8.90 10.04
C LYS A 395 37.17 8.35 10.07
N ASN A 396 37.51 7.42 9.18
CA ASN A 396 38.86 6.85 9.10
C ASN A 396 39.91 7.94 8.77
N LEU A 397 39.58 8.90 7.90
CA LEU A 397 40.43 10.06 7.62
C LEU A 397 40.63 10.94 8.85
N MET A 398 39.58 11.17 9.64
CA MET A 398 39.67 11.93 10.89
C MET A 398 40.59 11.22 11.90
N GLU A 399 40.42 9.92 12.10
CA GLU A 399 41.28 9.09 12.96
C GLU A 399 42.73 9.10 12.47
N PHE A 400 42.95 9.13 11.15
CA PHE A 400 44.27 9.24 10.55
C PHE A 400 44.95 10.55 10.94
N GLY A 401 44.26 11.69 10.78
CA GLY A 401 44.86 12.98 11.14
C GLY A 401 45.10 13.14 12.64
N GLN A 402 44.20 12.67 13.49
CA GLN A 402 44.43 12.63 14.94
C GLN A 402 45.66 11.78 15.29
N SER A 403 45.82 10.64 14.63
CA SER A 403 46.99 9.78 14.80
C SER A 403 48.26 10.49 14.34
N VAL A 404 48.24 11.24 13.23
CA VAL A 404 49.38 12.05 12.79
C VAL A 404 49.74 13.09 13.86
N VAL A 405 48.77 13.80 14.43
CA VAL A 405 48.98 14.78 15.52
C VAL A 405 49.60 14.11 16.77
N GLN A 406 49.15 12.91 17.14
CA GLN A 406 49.73 12.17 18.27
C GLN A 406 51.19 11.76 18.00
N ILE A 407 51.53 11.35 16.77
CA ILE A 407 52.91 10.99 16.41
C ILE A 407 53.87 12.14 16.67
N GLN A 408 53.40 13.37 16.50
CA GLN A 408 54.19 14.59 16.71
C GLN A 408 54.67 14.74 18.16
N SER A 409 53.95 14.14 19.13
CA SER A 409 54.32 14.19 20.55
C SER A 409 55.49 13.27 20.90
N PHE A 410 55.85 12.32 20.02
CA PHE A 410 56.94 11.38 20.29
C PHE A 410 58.30 11.99 19.96
N LYS A 411 59.17 12.14 20.97
CA LYS A 411 60.56 12.64 20.85
C LYS A 411 61.55 11.64 20.19
N SER A 412 61.11 10.83 19.23
CA SER A 412 61.85 9.77 18.48
C SER A 412 61.92 8.37 19.11
N GLY A 413 62.14 7.36 18.25
CA GLY A 413 62.43 5.97 18.62
C GLY A 413 61.46 4.93 18.04
N LYS A 414 60.89 4.06 18.89
CA LYS A 414 60.03 2.93 18.49
C LYS A 414 58.56 3.30 18.32
N SER A 415 58.05 4.25 19.11
CA SER A 415 56.63 4.66 19.09
C SER A 415 56.24 5.32 17.76
N ALA A 416 57.16 6.09 17.17
CA ALA A 416 56.95 6.71 15.85
C ALA A 416 56.80 5.64 14.75
N ASN A 417 57.65 4.61 14.72
CA ASN A 417 57.58 3.56 13.71
C ASN A 417 56.29 2.73 13.83
N SER A 418 55.87 2.39 15.05
CA SER A 418 54.60 1.70 15.29
C SER A 418 53.42 2.52 14.79
N ALA A 419 53.42 3.83 15.08
CA ALA A 419 52.34 4.70 14.66
C ALA A 419 52.33 4.95 13.14
N ILE A 420 53.50 5.05 12.50
CA ILE A 420 53.62 5.07 11.03
C ILE A 420 53.04 3.79 10.40
N SER A 421 53.28 2.62 11.00
CA SER A 421 52.67 1.37 10.50
C SER A 421 51.14 1.37 10.65
N GLY A 422 50.61 1.93 11.75
CA GLY A 422 49.17 2.14 11.94
C GLY A 422 48.57 3.06 10.88
N LEU A 423 49.24 4.17 10.58
CA LEU A 423 48.82 5.10 9.51
C LEU A 423 48.80 4.41 8.13
N LYS A 424 49.79 3.57 7.81
CA LYS A 424 49.81 2.80 6.56
C LYS A 424 48.63 1.83 6.46
N ALA A 425 48.31 1.13 7.55
CA ALA A 425 47.17 0.21 7.59
C ALA A 425 45.85 0.96 7.41
N LEU A 426 45.69 2.12 8.06
CA LEU A 426 44.52 2.96 7.93
C LEU A 426 44.36 3.54 6.52
N ASN A 427 45.47 3.97 5.90
CA ASN A 427 45.46 4.42 4.50
C ASN A 427 45.02 3.30 3.54
N LYS A 428 45.48 2.06 3.78
CA LYS A 428 45.04 0.91 2.99
C LYS A 428 43.52 0.67 3.13
N LYS A 429 42.98 0.77 4.35
CA LYS A 429 41.54 0.65 4.60
C LYS A 429 40.73 1.74 3.88
N ILE A 430 41.25 2.97 3.84
CA ILE A 430 40.64 4.07 3.08
C ILE A 430 40.62 3.74 1.57
N ASP A 431 41.71 3.20 1.03
CA ASP A 431 41.77 2.80 -0.39
C ASP A 431 40.75 1.70 -0.72
N GLU A 432 40.64 0.68 0.12
CA GLU A 432 39.67 -0.42 -0.05
C GLU A 432 38.21 0.07 -0.04
N GLU A 433 37.86 1.01 0.85
CA GLU A 433 36.51 1.60 0.87
C GLU A 433 36.25 2.55 -0.30
N LEU A 434 37.26 3.29 -0.77
CA LEU A 434 37.12 4.15 -1.95
C LEU A 434 36.84 3.32 -3.21
N GLU A 435 37.57 2.23 -3.43
CA GLU A 435 37.33 1.32 -4.56
C GLU A 435 35.90 0.74 -4.52
N LYS A 436 35.41 0.38 -3.34
CA LYS A 436 34.04 -0.09 -3.14
C LYS A 436 33.02 0.98 -3.53
N ILE A 437 33.20 2.22 -3.09
CA ILE A 437 32.29 3.33 -3.43
C ILE A 437 32.30 3.63 -4.92
N GLU A 438 33.48 3.68 -5.55
CA GLU A 438 33.59 3.89 -6.99
C GLU A 438 32.85 2.81 -7.76
N SER A 439 32.97 1.54 -7.34
CA SER A 439 32.24 0.43 -7.96
C SER A 439 30.72 0.58 -7.82
N LEU A 440 30.22 1.02 -6.66
CA LEU A 440 28.79 1.26 -6.42
C LEU A 440 28.27 2.43 -7.26
N ILE A 441 29.02 3.53 -7.34
CA ILE A 441 28.68 4.69 -8.17
C ILE A 441 28.62 4.29 -9.65
N VAL A 442 29.60 3.52 -10.14
CA VAL A 442 29.61 3.03 -11.54
C VAL A 442 28.40 2.14 -11.82
N SER A 443 28.03 1.26 -10.88
CA SER A 443 26.83 0.42 -10.99
C SER A 443 25.56 1.28 -11.06
N LEU A 444 25.42 2.26 -10.17
CA LEU A 444 24.31 3.21 -10.14
C LEU A 444 24.18 3.99 -11.45
N GLU A 445 25.29 4.49 -11.99
CA GLU A 445 25.30 5.21 -13.26
C GLU A 445 24.95 4.32 -14.45
N LYS A 446 25.38 3.06 -14.42
CA LYS A 446 25.01 2.09 -15.43
C LYS A 446 23.51 1.85 -15.40
N ASP A 447 22.94 1.60 -14.23
CA ASP A 447 21.50 1.40 -14.09
C ASP A 447 20.71 2.65 -14.51
N LEU A 448 21.17 3.85 -14.14
CA LEU A 448 20.59 5.12 -14.59
C LEU A 448 20.64 5.28 -16.13
N ARG A 449 21.77 4.96 -16.77
CA ARG A 449 21.93 5.03 -18.23
C ARG A 449 21.07 4.02 -18.97
N ASP A 450 20.99 2.79 -18.46
CA ASP A 450 20.24 1.69 -19.07
C ASP A 450 18.73 1.90 -18.95
N GLY A 451 18.29 3.02 -18.38
CA GLY A 451 16.88 3.32 -18.15
C GLY A 451 16.24 2.31 -17.22
N VAL A 452 17.05 1.64 -16.38
CA VAL A 452 16.59 0.74 -15.34
C VAL A 452 15.75 1.60 -14.42
N LYS A 453 14.43 1.50 -14.58
CA LYS A 453 13.49 2.25 -13.77
C LYS A 453 13.84 1.98 -12.31
N TYR A 454 13.94 3.06 -11.52
CA TYR A 454 14.29 3.07 -10.09
C TYR A 454 13.90 1.80 -9.27
N PRO A 455 12.73 1.16 -9.46
CA PRO A 455 12.42 -0.16 -8.87
C PRO A 455 13.44 -1.27 -9.08
N ASN A 456 13.98 -1.43 -10.28
CA ASN A 456 14.80 -2.58 -10.64
C ASN A 456 16.21 -2.50 -10.01
N ILE A 457 16.63 -1.32 -9.56
CA ILE A 457 17.90 -1.13 -8.83
C ILE A 457 17.75 -1.64 -7.39
N LEU A 458 16.62 -1.29 -6.74
CA LEU A 458 16.30 -1.73 -5.38
C LEU A 458 16.03 -3.25 -5.30
N ASP A 459 15.32 -3.82 -6.27
CA ASP A 459 15.01 -5.27 -6.27
C ASP A 459 16.27 -6.14 -6.38
N LYS A 460 17.32 -5.71 -7.10
CA LYS A 460 18.57 -6.47 -7.25
C LYS A 460 19.40 -6.53 -5.97
N GLU A 461 19.48 -5.45 -5.20
CA GLU A 461 20.24 -5.46 -3.94
C GLU A 461 19.52 -6.23 -2.83
N ILE A 462 18.18 -6.15 -2.77
CA ILE A 462 17.39 -6.89 -1.78
C ILE A 462 17.52 -8.41 -2.01
N LEU A 463 17.55 -8.85 -3.27
CA LEU A 463 17.75 -10.27 -3.60
C LEU A 463 19.17 -10.79 -3.33
N ASN A 464 20.16 -9.90 -3.22
CA ASN A 464 21.54 -10.28 -2.94
C ASN A 464 21.92 -10.17 -1.46
N ASN A 465 21.13 -9.45 -0.65
CA ASN A 465 21.40 -9.18 0.77
C ASN A 465 20.38 -9.83 1.73
N GLY A 466 19.42 -10.63 1.23
CA GLY A 466 18.58 -11.54 2.01
C GLY A 466 18.97 -12.98 1.73
#